data_AF-A0A7X6FRF0-F1
#
_entry.id   AF-A0A7X6FRF0-F1
#
_cell.length_a   1.000
_cell.length_b   1.000
_cell.length_c   1.000
_cell.angle_alpha   90.00
_cell.angle_beta   90.00
_cell.angle_gamma   90.00
#
_symmetry.space_group_name_H-M   'P 1'
#
loop_
_entity.id
_entity.type
_entity.pdbx_description
1 polymer ?
#
loop_
_entity_poly.entity_id
_entity_poly.type
_entity_poly.pdbx_seq_one_letter_code
_entity_poly.pdbx_strand_id
1 'polypeptide(L)'
;MAGTVTASGAFGVFSNNGSGATDLSVNQTGGTITGSFYGIYATNQGTGATTVTVSGDVTGTGAVGVAAIGDVNTTGVMVRQTAGSITGATGIQLSNNGAGPSLVSVATKVSAGAGAGIHTLAVNGATINIASSATLTASSGVAIRDGALWVPRPHPTRSEAMSS
;
A
#
# COMPACT_ATOMS: atom_id res chain seq x y z
N MET A 1 -0.89 16.64 -7.18
CA MET A 1 -0.12 16.89 -8.42
C MET A 1 -0.95 16.50 -9.63
N ALA A 2 -0.81 17.23 -10.74
CA ALA A 2 -1.36 16.89 -12.05
C ALA A 2 -0.27 17.12 -13.11
N GLY A 3 -0.36 16.42 -14.24
CA GLY A 3 0.64 16.48 -15.32
C GLY A 3 1.55 15.25 -15.36
N THR A 4 2.58 15.28 -16.21
CA THR A 4 3.51 14.16 -16.39
C THR A 4 4.73 14.31 -15.47
N VAL A 5 4.94 13.34 -14.59
CA VAL A 5 6.11 13.19 -13.73
C VAL A 5 6.87 11.96 -14.19
N THR A 6 8.02 12.16 -14.82
CA THR A 6 8.92 11.08 -15.22
C THR A 6 10.23 11.24 -14.47
N ALA A 7 10.54 10.31 -13.57
CA ALA A 7 11.81 10.29 -12.86
C ALA A 7 12.76 9.27 -13.48
N SER A 8 14.02 9.67 -13.70
CA SER A 8 15.10 8.73 -14.01
C SER A 8 15.64 8.01 -12.76
N GLY A 9 15.26 8.48 -11.57
CA GLY A 9 15.58 7.85 -10.29
C GLY A 9 14.66 6.68 -9.93
N ALA A 10 14.88 6.09 -8.75
CA ALA A 10 14.12 4.93 -8.26
C ALA A 10 12.62 5.21 -8.08
N PHE A 11 12.24 6.45 -7.78
CA PHE A 11 10.88 6.84 -7.41
C PHE A 11 10.35 7.91 -8.37
N GLY A 12 9.12 7.76 -8.87
CA GLY A 12 8.40 8.83 -9.55
C GLY A 12 8.02 9.93 -8.56
N VAL A 13 7.42 9.51 -7.43
CA VAL A 13 7.16 10.34 -6.25
C VAL A 13 7.65 9.62 -5.01
N PHE A 14 8.43 10.31 -4.20
CA PHE A 14 8.89 9.85 -2.89
C PHE A 14 8.39 10.80 -1.80
N SER A 15 7.78 10.25 -0.75
CA SER A 15 7.32 10.99 0.42
C SER A 15 7.65 10.20 1.68
N ASN A 16 8.32 10.86 2.63
CA ASN A 16 8.78 10.24 3.87
C ASN A 16 8.52 11.17 5.06
N ASN A 17 7.72 10.70 6.01
CA ASN A 17 7.58 11.32 7.32
C ASN A 17 8.46 10.59 8.33
N GLY A 18 9.29 11.35 9.05
CA GLY A 18 10.08 10.84 10.18
C GLY A 18 9.25 10.74 11.47
N SER A 19 9.86 10.22 12.53
CA SER A 19 9.19 9.94 13.82
C SER A 19 8.56 11.14 14.52
N GLY A 20 9.04 12.35 14.25
CA GLY A 20 8.45 13.58 14.79
C GLY A 20 7.29 14.16 13.98
N ALA A 21 6.97 13.59 12.83
CA ALA A 21 5.88 14.04 11.97
C ALA A 21 4.56 13.32 12.33
N THR A 22 3.47 13.79 11.74
CA THR A 22 2.13 13.21 11.95
C THR A 22 1.63 12.58 10.65
N ASP A 23 0.79 13.29 9.90
CA ASP A 23 0.09 12.77 8.74
C ASP A 23 0.93 12.89 7.47
N LEU A 24 0.84 11.88 6.61
CA LEU A 24 1.43 11.89 5.28
C LEU A 24 0.31 11.75 4.24
N SER A 25 0.21 12.73 3.34
CA SER A 25 -0.77 12.72 2.26
C SER A 25 -0.09 12.89 0.90
N VAL A 26 -0.36 11.95 0.00
CA VAL A 26 0.00 12.04 -1.42
C VAL A 26 -1.30 12.09 -2.23
N ASN A 27 -1.47 13.12 -3.04
CA ASN A 27 -2.68 13.31 -3.83
C ASN A 27 -2.34 13.60 -5.29
N GLN A 28 -2.44 12.59 -6.15
CA GLN A 28 -2.40 12.75 -7.60
C GLN A 28 -3.83 12.97 -8.11
N THR A 29 -4.05 14.12 -8.72
CA THR A 29 -5.35 14.53 -9.28
C THR A 29 -5.49 14.22 -10.76
N GLY A 30 -4.42 13.77 -11.44
CA GLY A 30 -4.43 13.32 -12.83
C GLY A 30 -3.01 13.21 -13.41
N GLY A 31 -2.91 12.98 -14.72
CA GLY A 31 -1.63 12.85 -15.44
C GLY A 31 -0.95 11.49 -15.23
N THR A 32 0.36 11.44 -15.47
CA THR A 32 1.14 10.20 -15.48
C THR A 32 2.33 10.32 -14.54
N ILE A 33 2.53 9.34 -13.67
CA ILE A 33 3.71 9.24 -12.79
C ILE A 33 4.46 7.97 -13.15
N THR A 34 5.73 8.09 -13.52
CA THR A 34 6.59 6.96 -13.84
C THR A 34 7.87 7.01 -13.01
N GLY A 35 8.15 5.93 -12.29
CA GLY A 35 9.42 5.71 -11.61
C GLY A 35 10.03 4.37 -11.96
N SER A 36 11.37 4.30 -11.94
CA SER A 36 12.10 3.12 -12.40
C SER A 36 11.91 1.89 -11.50
N PHE A 37 11.66 2.08 -10.20
CA PHE A 37 11.30 1.01 -9.25
C PHE A 37 9.90 1.22 -8.69
N TYR A 38 9.63 2.41 -8.18
CA TYR A 38 8.36 2.77 -7.56
C TYR A 38 7.72 3.93 -8.31
N GLY A 39 6.44 3.80 -8.68
CA GLY A 39 5.69 4.93 -9.20
C GLY A 39 5.50 5.98 -8.10
N ILE A 40 4.82 5.58 -7.02
CA ILE A 40 4.66 6.36 -5.79
C ILE A 40 5.14 5.53 -4.60
N TYR A 41 5.98 6.13 -3.76
CA TYR A 41 6.42 5.55 -2.50
C TYR A 41 6.17 6.52 -1.35
N ALA A 42 5.28 6.13 -0.44
CA ALA A 42 4.87 6.90 0.72
C ALA A 42 5.15 6.10 2.00
N THR A 43 6.00 6.63 2.88
CA THR A 43 6.36 5.97 4.15
C THR A 43 6.19 6.93 5.32
N ASN A 44 5.47 6.51 6.36
CA ASN A 44 5.23 7.31 7.54
C ASN A 44 5.72 6.59 8.80
N GLN A 45 6.77 7.14 9.40
CA GLN A 45 7.32 6.71 10.69
C GLN A 45 6.79 7.57 11.85
N GLY A 46 5.94 8.55 11.56
CA GLY A 46 5.30 9.43 12.52
C GLY A 46 4.14 8.78 13.26
N THR A 47 3.28 9.62 13.83
CA THR A 47 2.13 9.18 14.65
C THR A 47 0.78 9.32 13.94
N GLY A 48 0.75 9.95 12.77
CA GLY A 48 -0.47 10.22 12.02
C GLY A 48 -0.84 9.14 11.01
N ALA A 49 -1.82 9.44 10.17
CA ALA A 49 -2.29 8.55 9.12
C ALA A 49 -1.50 8.74 7.82
N THR A 50 -1.47 7.69 7.00
CA THR A 50 -0.91 7.75 5.63
C THR A 50 -2.02 7.60 4.62
N THR A 51 -2.19 8.59 3.73
CA THR A 51 -3.20 8.54 2.67
C THR A 51 -2.55 8.77 1.32
N VAL A 52 -2.77 7.85 0.38
CA VAL A 52 -2.36 7.99 -1.02
C VAL A 52 -3.60 7.94 -1.91
N THR A 53 -3.93 9.06 -2.55
CA THR A 53 -4.99 9.14 -3.56
C THR A 53 -4.38 9.24 -4.96
N VAL A 54 -4.86 8.40 -5.87
CA VAL A 54 -4.42 8.34 -7.27
C VAL A 54 -5.62 8.48 -8.20
N SER A 55 -5.60 9.52 -9.04
CA SER A 55 -6.63 9.79 -10.05
C SER A 55 -6.07 9.79 -11.49
N GLY A 56 -4.83 9.36 -11.68
CA GLY A 56 -4.16 9.28 -12.98
C GLY A 56 -3.38 7.98 -13.13
N ASP A 57 -2.52 7.91 -14.14
CA ASP A 57 -1.71 6.73 -14.40
C ASP A 57 -0.46 6.74 -13.52
N VAL A 58 -0.14 5.59 -12.92
CA VAL A 58 1.06 5.39 -12.10
C VAL A 58 1.74 4.11 -12.53
N THR A 59 3.02 4.22 -12.87
CA THR A 59 3.84 3.10 -13.30
C THR A 59 5.12 3.02 -12.46
N GLY A 60 5.31 1.91 -11.76
CA GLY A 60 6.59 1.50 -11.18
C GLY A 60 7.18 0.38 -12.01
N THR A 61 8.14 0.68 -12.89
CA THR A 61 8.56 -0.28 -13.92
C THR A 61 9.30 -1.48 -13.36
N GLY A 62 10.06 -1.29 -12.28
CA GLY A 62 10.91 -2.32 -11.69
C GLY A 62 10.30 -3.08 -10.51
N ALA A 63 9.37 -2.47 -9.75
CA ALA A 63 8.86 -3.09 -8.53
C ALA A 63 7.37 -2.80 -8.25
N VAL A 64 7.02 -1.61 -7.77
CA VAL A 64 5.66 -1.35 -7.25
C VAL A 64 5.06 -0.11 -7.89
N GLY A 65 3.82 -0.21 -8.37
CA GLY A 65 3.09 0.98 -8.85
C GLY A 65 2.92 2.00 -7.72
N VAL A 66 2.21 1.61 -6.66
CA VAL A 66 1.98 2.44 -5.48
C VAL A 66 2.32 1.67 -4.21
N ALA A 67 3.22 2.21 -3.38
CA ALA A 67 3.55 1.69 -2.07
C ALA A 67 3.17 2.71 -0.98
N ALA A 68 2.38 2.28 0.00
CA ALA A 68 2.02 3.05 1.18
C ALA A 68 2.36 2.26 2.45
N ILE A 69 3.19 2.83 3.31
CA ILE A 69 3.77 2.17 4.48
C ILE A 69 3.55 3.04 5.72
N GLY A 70 2.92 2.47 6.74
CA GLY A 70 2.77 3.06 8.06
C GLY A 70 3.47 2.21 9.12
N ASP A 71 4.27 2.85 9.96
CA ASP A 71 4.97 2.19 11.05
C ASP A 71 4.11 2.00 12.31
N VAL A 72 4.65 1.38 13.36
CA VAL A 72 3.92 0.93 14.57
C VAL A 72 3.10 2.01 15.28
N ASN A 73 3.50 3.27 15.17
CA ASN A 73 2.82 4.40 15.83
C ASN A 73 1.77 5.07 14.95
N THR A 74 1.61 4.64 13.69
CA THR A 74 0.67 5.27 12.76
C THR A 74 -0.78 4.88 13.06
N THR A 75 -1.69 5.80 12.75
CA THR A 75 -3.13 5.65 13.03
C THR A 75 -3.91 5.09 11.84
N GLY A 76 -3.23 4.70 10.76
CA GLY A 76 -3.83 4.00 9.63
C GLY A 76 -3.12 4.25 8.31
N VAL A 77 -3.39 3.38 7.34
CA VAL A 77 -2.85 3.49 5.98
C VAL A 77 -3.98 3.28 4.98
N MET A 78 -4.14 4.21 4.05
CA MET A 78 -5.13 4.16 2.99
C MET A 78 -4.51 4.40 1.62
N VAL A 79 -4.86 3.55 0.66
CA VAL A 79 -4.61 3.76 -0.77
C VAL A 79 -5.95 3.80 -1.50
N ARG A 80 -6.20 4.87 -2.25
CA ARG A 80 -7.44 5.07 -2.99
C ARG A 80 -7.15 5.44 -4.44
N GLN A 81 -7.42 4.51 -5.34
CA GLN A 81 -7.47 4.78 -6.76
C GLN A 81 -8.90 5.17 -7.15
N THR A 82 -9.05 6.38 -7.69
CA THR A 82 -10.34 6.93 -8.15
C THR A 82 -10.48 6.87 -9.67
N ALA A 83 -9.36 6.91 -10.39
CA ALA A 83 -9.30 6.87 -11.85
C ALA A 83 -7.90 6.44 -12.33
N GLY A 84 -7.72 6.34 -13.65
CA GLY A 84 -6.45 5.98 -14.28
C GLY A 84 -6.11 4.51 -14.10
N SER A 85 -4.82 4.17 -14.23
CA SER A 85 -4.31 2.82 -14.07
C SER A 85 -3.07 2.78 -13.18
N ILE A 86 -2.95 1.75 -12.36
CA ILE A 86 -1.75 1.50 -11.55
C ILE A 86 -1.06 0.24 -12.08
N THR A 87 0.21 0.37 -12.44
CA THR A 87 1.01 -0.71 -13.03
C THR A 87 2.33 -0.89 -12.29
N GLY A 88 2.70 -2.14 -12.03
CA GLY A 88 4.02 -2.50 -11.49
C GLY A 88 4.21 -4.02 -11.44
N ALA A 89 5.35 -4.51 -10.94
CA ALA A 89 5.47 -5.94 -10.65
C ALA A 89 4.44 -6.33 -9.58
N THR A 90 4.33 -5.52 -8.53
CA THR A 90 3.15 -5.41 -7.66
C THR A 90 2.40 -4.12 -8.00
N GLY A 91 1.08 -4.17 -8.14
CA GLY A 91 0.28 -2.98 -8.46
C GLY A 91 0.23 -2.02 -7.29
N ILE A 92 -0.45 -2.44 -6.23
CA ILE A 92 -0.58 -1.70 -4.96
C ILE A 92 0.04 -2.52 -3.83
N GLN A 93 0.93 -1.91 -3.06
CA GLN A 93 1.45 -2.46 -1.82
C GLN A 93 1.04 -1.55 -0.66
N LEU A 94 0.35 -2.12 0.32
CA LEU A 94 0.01 -1.47 1.57
C LEU A 94 0.63 -2.26 2.71
N SER A 95 1.44 -1.60 3.53
CA SER A 95 2.00 -2.16 4.76
C SER A 95 1.61 -1.28 5.94
N ASN A 96 0.94 -1.84 6.94
CA ASN A 96 0.53 -1.12 8.13
C ASN A 96 0.93 -1.90 9.39
N ASN A 97 2.01 -1.44 10.01
CA ASN A 97 2.45 -1.93 11.31
C ASN A 97 1.68 -1.26 12.46
N GLY A 98 0.95 -0.17 12.18
CA GLY A 98 0.19 0.59 13.15
C GLY A 98 -1.15 -0.04 13.50
N ALA A 99 -1.71 0.39 14.64
CA ALA A 99 -2.99 -0.10 15.14
C ALA A 99 -4.21 0.41 14.33
N GLY A 100 -4.00 1.30 13.38
CA GLY A 100 -5.05 1.88 12.55
C GLY A 100 -5.67 0.95 11.51
N PRO A 101 -6.75 1.39 10.84
CA PRO A 101 -7.33 0.69 9.72
C PRO A 101 -6.37 0.66 8.52
N SER A 102 -6.50 -0.39 7.72
CA SER A 102 -5.81 -0.56 6.44
C SER A 102 -6.83 -0.69 5.33
N LEU A 103 -6.78 0.20 4.34
CA LEU A 103 -7.75 0.21 3.26
C LEU A 103 -7.10 0.40 1.90
N VAL A 104 -7.45 -0.49 0.97
CA VAL A 104 -7.18 -0.33 -0.45
C VAL A 104 -8.52 -0.20 -1.17
N SER A 105 -8.70 0.87 -1.95
CA SER A 105 -9.87 1.08 -2.79
C SER A 105 -9.46 1.24 -4.25
N VAL A 106 -10.07 0.46 -5.13
CA VAL A 106 -9.76 0.40 -6.56
C VAL A 106 -11.01 0.66 -7.37
N ALA A 107 -11.05 1.80 -8.08
CA ALA A 107 -12.18 2.18 -8.93
C ALA A 107 -12.05 1.69 -10.38
N THR A 108 -10.83 1.54 -10.90
CA THR A 108 -10.58 1.33 -12.33
C THR A 108 -9.66 0.13 -12.57
N LYS A 109 -8.37 0.34 -12.82
CA LYS A 109 -7.48 -0.73 -13.28
C LYS A 109 -6.23 -0.81 -12.44
N VAL A 110 -5.90 -2.01 -11.99
CA VAL A 110 -4.60 -2.35 -11.42
C VAL A 110 -4.03 -3.55 -12.18
N SER A 111 -2.83 -3.37 -12.71
CA SER A 111 -2.13 -4.37 -13.52
C SER A 111 -0.79 -4.72 -12.90
N ALA A 112 -0.66 -5.95 -12.44
CA ALA A 112 0.57 -6.49 -11.89
C ALA A 112 1.28 -7.44 -12.85
N GLY A 113 2.60 -7.55 -12.71
CA GLY A 113 3.44 -8.52 -13.39
C GLY A 113 3.52 -9.83 -12.62
N ALA A 114 4.72 -10.13 -12.12
CA ALA A 114 5.02 -11.33 -11.33
C ALA A 114 4.64 -11.23 -9.84
N GLY A 115 4.39 -10.02 -9.34
CA GLY A 115 3.95 -9.76 -7.97
C GLY A 115 2.43 -9.82 -7.83
N ALA A 116 1.90 -9.18 -6.79
CA ALA A 116 0.46 -9.16 -6.57
C ALA A 116 -0.19 -7.94 -7.23
N GLY A 117 -1.43 -8.08 -7.72
CA GLY A 117 -2.24 -6.91 -8.08
C GLY A 117 -2.40 -5.96 -6.90
N ILE A 118 -2.87 -6.50 -5.77
CA ILE A 118 -2.91 -5.85 -4.47
C ILE A 118 -2.18 -6.73 -3.46
N HIS A 119 -1.22 -6.16 -2.74
CA HIS A 119 -0.52 -6.78 -1.63
C HIS A 119 -0.78 -5.97 -0.36
N THR A 120 -1.44 -6.57 0.63
CA THR A 120 -1.69 -5.96 1.93
C THR A 120 -0.95 -6.75 3.01
N LEU A 121 -0.20 -6.05 3.86
CA LEU A 121 0.31 -6.56 5.14
C LEU A 121 -0.14 -5.63 6.25
N ALA A 122 -1.04 -6.08 7.11
CA ALA A 122 -1.56 -5.22 8.17
C ALA A 122 -1.67 -5.99 9.50
N VAL A 123 -1.37 -5.31 10.62
CA VAL A 123 -1.55 -5.89 11.97
C VAL A 123 -3.02 -6.20 12.24
N ASN A 124 -3.93 -5.30 11.85
CA ASN A 124 -5.37 -5.43 12.10
C ASN A 124 -6.16 -5.90 10.88
N GLY A 125 -5.49 -6.58 9.93
CA GLY A 125 -6.07 -6.96 8.64
C GLY A 125 -6.32 -5.75 7.73
N ALA A 126 -6.68 -6.02 6.48
CA ALA A 126 -6.92 -4.99 5.48
C ALA A 126 -8.30 -5.15 4.82
N THR A 127 -8.97 -4.03 4.62
CA THR A 127 -10.18 -3.95 3.79
C THR A 127 -9.78 -3.62 2.36
N ILE A 128 -10.12 -4.52 1.43
CA ILE A 128 -9.89 -4.30 0.00
C ILE A 128 -11.24 -4.12 -0.68
N ASN A 129 -11.51 -2.90 -1.14
CA ASN A 129 -12.71 -2.56 -1.90
C ASN A 129 -12.38 -2.40 -3.38
N ILE A 130 -13.04 -3.18 -4.24
CA ILE A 130 -12.81 -3.17 -5.69
C ILE A 130 -14.17 -2.91 -6.34
N ALA A 131 -14.26 -1.84 -7.13
CA ALA A 131 -15.48 -1.53 -7.86
C ALA A 131 -15.85 -2.67 -8.82
N SER A 132 -17.14 -2.89 -9.06
CA SER A 132 -17.61 -3.94 -9.97
C SER A 132 -17.15 -3.73 -11.42
N SER A 133 -16.86 -2.49 -11.80
CA SER A 133 -16.26 -2.12 -13.09
C SER A 133 -14.74 -2.23 -13.12
N ALA A 134 -14.11 -2.45 -11.97
CA ALA A 134 -12.66 -2.46 -11.89
C ALA A 134 -12.06 -3.78 -12.38
N THR A 135 -10.87 -3.68 -12.95
CA THR A 135 -10.08 -4.83 -13.38
C THR A 135 -8.82 -4.93 -12.55
N LEU A 136 -8.64 -6.08 -11.91
CA LEU A 136 -7.45 -6.41 -11.14
C LEU A 136 -6.78 -7.62 -11.78
N THR A 137 -5.56 -7.43 -12.28
CA THR A 137 -4.83 -8.47 -13.01
C THR A 137 -3.43 -8.65 -12.48
N ALA A 138 -2.91 -9.87 -12.55
CA ALA A 138 -1.51 -10.19 -12.34
C ALA A 138 -1.09 -11.17 -13.45
N SER A 139 -0.01 -10.84 -14.17
CA SER A 139 0.39 -11.55 -15.39
C SER A 139 0.91 -12.96 -15.09
N SER A 140 1.74 -13.08 -14.06
CA SER A 140 2.30 -14.36 -13.59
C SER A 140 2.29 -14.49 -12.07
N GLY A 141 1.72 -13.51 -11.36
CA GLY A 141 1.54 -13.52 -9.92
C GLY A 141 0.09 -13.77 -9.50
N VAL A 142 -0.30 -13.16 -8.38
CA VAL A 142 -1.64 -13.33 -7.79
C VAL A 142 -2.43 -12.02 -7.83
N ALA A 143 -3.73 -12.07 -8.08
CA ALA A 143 -4.52 -10.84 -8.13
C ALA A 143 -4.52 -10.10 -6.77
N ILE A 144 -4.75 -10.85 -5.68
CA ILE A 144 -4.74 -10.32 -4.32
C ILE A 144 -3.89 -11.23 -3.45
N ARG A 145 -2.98 -10.63 -2.69
CA ARG A 145 -2.25 -11.24 -1.59
C ARG A 145 -2.54 -10.43 -0.34
N ASP A 146 -3.33 -11.00 0.56
CA ASP A 146 -3.58 -10.41 1.87
C ASP A 146 -2.87 -11.22 2.96
N GLY A 147 -2.22 -10.51 3.88
CA GLY A 147 -1.42 -11.09 4.94
C GLY A 147 -1.57 -10.33 6.24
N ALA A 148 -1.73 -11.08 7.34
CA ALA A 148 -1.56 -10.53 8.67
C ALA A 148 -0.06 -10.52 9.04
N LEU A 149 0.39 -9.47 9.72
CA LEU A 149 1.69 -9.49 10.38
C LEU A 149 1.61 -10.47 11.55
N TRP A 150 2.41 -11.54 11.50
CA TRP A 150 2.37 -12.60 12.50
C TRP A 150 2.73 -12.06 13.89
N VAL A 151 1.78 -12.15 14.83
CA VAL A 151 2.05 -11.96 16.26
C VAL A 151 2.27 -13.33 16.89
N PRO A 152 3.46 -13.62 17.47
CA PRO A 152 3.69 -14.88 18.18
C PRO A 152 2.65 -15.03 19.29
N ARG A 153 1.91 -16.13 19.30
CA ARG A 153 1.06 -16.47 20.44
C ARG A 153 1.96 -16.84 21.62
N PRO A 154 1.79 -16.26 22.82
CA PRO A 154 2.49 -16.77 23.98
C PRO A 154 2.09 -18.23 24.19
N HIS A 155 3.08 -19.12 24.26
CA HIS A 155 2.84 -20.52 24.57
C HIS A 155 2.30 -20.59 26.01
N PRO A 156 1.16 -21.23 26.28
CA PRO A 156 0.69 -21.40 27.65
C PRO A 156 1.76 -22.18 28.41
N THR A 157 2.36 -21.56 29.43
CA THR A 157 3.26 -22.26 30.33
C THR A 157 2.45 -23.34 31.03
N ARG A 158 2.99 -24.56 31.05
CA ARG A 158 2.40 -25.77 31.61
C ARG A 158 2.33 -25.69 33.16
N SER A 159 1.59 -24.73 33.70
CA SER A 159 1.43 -24.50 35.14
C SER A 159 -0.04 -24.46 35.60
N GLU A 160 -1.01 -24.35 34.69
CA GLU A 160 -2.44 -24.28 35.09
C GLU A 160 -3.17 -25.63 35.02
N ALA A 161 -2.49 -26.73 34.68
CA ALA A 161 -3.10 -28.07 34.67
C ALA A 161 -3.01 -28.82 36.01
N MET A 162 -2.48 -28.19 37.07
CA MET A 162 -2.39 -28.79 38.41
C MET A 162 -2.71 -27.77 39.50
N SER A 163 -3.98 -27.40 39.66
CA SER A 163 -4.52 -27.08 40.99
C SER A 163 -6.05 -27.14 41.00
N SER A 164 -6.53 -28.11 41.79
CA SER A 164 -7.88 -28.25 42.38
C SER A 164 -9.04 -28.61 41.46
#